data_AF-A0A7C2SLL3-F1
#
_entry.id   AF-A0A7C2SLL3-F1
#
_cell.length_a   1.000
_cell.length_b   1.000
_cell.length_c   1.000
_cell.angle_alpha   90.00
_cell.angle_beta   90.00
_cell.angle_gamma   90.00
#
_symmetry.space_group_name_H-M   'P 1'
#
loop_
_entity.id
_entity.type
_entity.pdbx_description
1 polymer ?
#
loop_
_entity_poly.entity_id
_entity_poly.type
_entity_poly.pdbx_seq_one_letter_code
_entity_poly.pdbx_strand_id
1 'polypeptide(L)'
;GREKVLSKHFREELFKYISGILKSKNQKPFAVNGTIDHIHILVGMQPNITVSDLVRDIKHSSTNFIKEKKFIKHKFNWQKGFGAFSYSKSQIDSVINYIINQEEHHKQQTFEEEYIKFLKLFEVEYDSKYVFD
;
A
#
# COMPACT_ATOMS: atom_id res chain seq x y z
N GLY A 1 2.95 13.89 -6.79
CA GLY A 1 1.69 13.14 -7.04
C GLY A 1 1.90 11.64 -7.07
N ARG A 2 2.81 11.15 -7.93
CA ARG A 2 3.27 9.76 -8.00
C ARG A 2 4.80 9.70 -8.10
N GLU A 3 5.46 10.50 -7.26
CA GLU A 3 6.91 10.61 -7.32
C GLU A 3 7.55 9.32 -6.82
N LYS A 4 8.55 8.85 -7.55
CA LYS A 4 9.28 7.62 -7.27
C LYS A 4 10.32 7.87 -6.15
N VAL A 5 9.84 8.00 -4.92
CA VAL A 5 10.64 8.47 -3.78
C VAL A 5 10.86 7.43 -2.68
N LEU A 6 10.20 6.26 -2.76
CA LEU A 6 10.36 5.17 -1.79
C LEU A 6 11.62 4.34 -2.09
N SER A 7 12.79 4.95 -1.83
CA SER A 7 14.09 4.33 -2.08
C SER A 7 14.28 3.03 -1.30
N LYS A 8 15.00 2.07 -1.91
CA LYS A 8 15.35 0.78 -1.28
C LYS A 8 16.05 0.94 0.07
N HIS A 9 16.80 2.03 0.26
CA HIS A 9 17.57 2.28 1.48
C HIS A 9 16.71 2.38 2.75
N PHE A 10 15.45 2.84 2.64
CA PHE A 10 14.61 3.06 3.82
C PHE A 10 13.24 2.37 3.75
N ARG A 11 12.79 1.91 2.57
CA ARG A 11 11.44 1.34 2.43
C ARG A 11 11.22 0.11 3.32
N GLU A 12 12.24 -0.70 3.58
CA GLU A 12 12.12 -1.83 4.51
C GLU A 12 11.79 -1.37 5.94
N GLU A 13 12.43 -0.30 6.42
CA GLU A 13 12.14 0.30 7.72
C GLU A 13 10.72 0.90 7.73
N LEU A 14 10.32 1.55 6.63
CA LEU A 14 8.95 2.05 6.45
C LEU A 14 7.91 0.93 6.52
N PHE A 15 8.13 -0.22 5.89
CA PHE A 15 7.21 -1.37 5.90
C PHE A 15 7.08 -1.98 7.31
N LYS A 16 8.20 -2.07 8.04
CA LYS A 16 8.20 -2.48 9.45
C LYS A 16 7.42 -1.50 10.31
N TYR A 17 7.63 -0.20 10.11
CA TYR A 17 6.89 0.84 10.81
C TYR A 17 5.37 0.75 10.55
N ILE A 18 4.96 0.59 9.28
CA ILE A 18 3.55 0.41 8.91
C ILE A 18 2.96 -0.84 9.56
N SER A 19 3.70 -1.95 9.58
CA SER A 19 3.28 -3.16 10.29
C SER A 19 3.05 -2.91 11.79
N GLY A 20 3.84 -2.02 12.40
CA GLY A 20 3.65 -1.55 13.77
C GLY A 20 2.36 -0.74 13.97
N ILE A 21 2.02 0.15 13.02
CA ILE A 21 0.74 0.89 13.02
C ILE A 21 -0.44 -0.09 12.98
N LEU A 22 -0.39 -1.09 12.09
CA LEU A 22 -1.45 -2.09 11.97
C LEU A 22 -1.65 -2.84 13.29
N LYS A 23 -0.56 -3.28 13.92
CA LYS A 23 -0.60 -3.96 15.23
C LYS A 23 -1.13 -3.06 16.34
N SER A 24 -0.72 -1.80 16.41
CA SER A 24 -1.19 -0.86 17.45
C SER A 24 -2.67 -0.52 17.32
N LYS A 25 -3.25 -0.70 16.13
CA LYS A 25 -4.69 -0.58 15.85
C LYS A 25 -5.45 -1.90 16.05
N ASN A 26 -4.82 -2.91 16.66
CA ASN A 26 -5.35 -4.26 16.86
C ASN A 26 -5.71 -5.01 15.56
N GLN A 27 -5.05 -4.67 14.45
CA GLN A 27 -5.20 -5.36 13.17
C GLN A 27 -4.10 -6.42 13.00
N LYS A 28 -4.36 -7.45 12.20
CA LYS A 28 -3.40 -8.54 11.94
C LYS A 28 -2.66 -8.32 10.62
N PRO A 29 -1.44 -7.76 10.60
CA PRO A 29 -0.67 -7.67 9.36
C PRO A 29 -0.26 -9.06 8.87
N PHE A 30 -0.47 -9.33 7.58
CA PHE A 30 0.05 -10.53 6.91
C PHE A 30 1.26 -10.19 6.05
N ALA A 31 1.19 -9.12 5.26
CA ALA A 31 2.30 -8.64 4.44
C ALA A 31 2.22 -7.12 4.25
N VAL A 32 3.37 -6.45 4.30
CA VAL A 32 3.54 -5.05 3.91
C VAL A 32 4.80 -4.98 3.06
N ASN A 33 4.66 -4.63 1.80
CA ASN A 33 5.76 -4.45 0.87
C ASN A 33 5.33 -3.52 -0.27
N GLY A 34 6.22 -3.17 -1.17
CA GLY A 34 5.91 -2.31 -2.29
C GLY A 34 7.13 -1.98 -3.13
N THR A 35 6.97 -0.98 -3.97
CA THR A 35 8.00 -0.51 -4.89
C THR A 35 8.30 0.97 -4.62
N ILE A 36 8.93 1.64 -5.58
CA ILE A 36 9.42 3.01 -5.45
C ILE A 36 8.30 4.07 -5.42
N ASP A 37 7.09 3.75 -5.91
CA ASP A 37 5.96 4.68 -6.02
C ASP A 37 4.69 4.28 -5.26
N HIS A 38 4.55 3.03 -4.80
CA HIS A 38 3.38 2.59 -4.03
C HIS A 38 3.69 1.41 -3.08
N ILE A 39 2.72 1.12 -2.19
CA ILE A 39 2.78 0.07 -1.18
C ILE A 39 1.53 -0.79 -1.27
N HIS A 40 1.70 -2.11 -1.14
CA HIS A 40 0.65 -3.10 -0.93
C HIS A 40 0.63 -3.57 0.53
N ILE A 41 -0.58 -3.71 1.08
CA ILE A 41 -0.80 -4.14 2.46
C ILE A 41 -1.87 -5.24 2.45
N LEU A 42 -1.50 -6.43 2.92
CA LEU A 42 -2.46 -7.47 3.27
C LEU A 42 -2.62 -7.49 4.80
N VAL A 43 -3.86 -7.28 5.24
CA VAL A 43 -4.21 -7.17 6.65
C VAL A 43 -5.50 -7.94 6.94
N GLY A 44 -5.51 -8.71 8.02
CA GLY A 44 -6.73 -9.23 8.63
C GLY A 44 -7.35 -8.15 9.50
N MET A 45 -8.54 -7.68 9.11
CA MET A 45 -9.21 -6.58 9.79
C MET A 45 -10.13 -7.06 10.91
N GLN A 46 -10.07 -6.35 12.03
CA GLN A 46 -11.05 -6.43 13.11
C GLN A 46 -12.14 -5.37 12.89
N PRO A 47 -13.38 -5.59 13.35
CA PRO A 47 -14.51 -4.69 13.11
C PRO A 47 -14.49 -3.39 13.94
N ASN A 48 -13.37 -3.08 14.59
CA ASN A 48 -13.19 -1.90 15.44
C ASN A 48 -12.75 -0.64 14.69
N ILE A 49 -12.42 -0.74 13.40
CA ILE A 49 -11.98 0.39 12.57
C ILE A 49 -12.44 0.23 11.13
N THR A 50 -12.82 1.33 10.48
CA THR A 50 -13.15 1.32 9.06
C THR A 50 -11.88 1.23 8.21
N VAL A 51 -12.00 0.75 6.96
CA VAL A 51 -10.86 0.72 6.01
C VAL A 51 -10.30 2.14 5.81
N SER A 52 -11.19 3.12 5.62
CA SER A 52 -10.81 4.51 5.39
C SER A 52 -10.06 5.12 6.57
N ASP A 53 -10.50 4.87 7.81
CA ASP A 53 -9.81 5.34 9.01
C ASP A 53 -8.44 4.67 9.18
N LEU A 54 -8.36 3.36 8.94
CA LEU A 54 -7.09 2.64 9.02
C LEU A 54 -6.08 3.18 7.99
N VAL A 55 -6.50 3.39 6.75
CA VAL A 55 -5.65 3.95 5.69
C VAL A 55 -5.25 5.40 6.00
N ARG A 56 -6.17 6.22 6.52
CA ARG A 56 -5.85 7.60 6.98
C ARG A 56 -4.74 7.56 8.02
N ASP A 57 -4.88 6.71 9.03
CA ASP A 57 -3.94 6.62 10.14
C ASP A 57 -2.56 6.09 9.68
N ILE A 58 -2.54 5.10 8.76
CA ILE A 58 -1.32 4.63 8.09
C ILE A 58 -0.64 5.77 7.36
N LYS A 59 -1.35 6.48 6.47
CA LYS A 59 -0.81 7.57 5.67
C LYS A 59 -0.25 8.70 6.53
N HIS A 60 -1.01 9.12 7.54
CA HIS A 60 -0.61 10.19 8.44
C HIS A 60 0.66 9.81 9.23
N SER A 61 0.63 8.66 9.91
CA SER A 61 1.72 8.26 10.80
C SER A 61 3.00 7.95 10.02
N SER A 62 2.89 7.29 8.87
CA SER A 62 4.05 7.01 8.01
C SER A 62 4.63 8.28 7.36
N THR A 63 3.80 9.28 7.04
CA THR A 63 4.30 10.59 6.58
C THR A 63 5.12 11.28 7.65
N ASN A 64 4.64 11.27 8.90
CA ASN A 64 5.38 11.83 10.03
C ASN A 64 6.69 11.07 10.27
N PHE A 65 6.67 9.73 10.21
CA PHE A 65 7.86 8.90 10.33
C PHE A 65 8.92 9.20 9.26
N ILE A 66 8.52 9.31 7.98
CA ILE A 66 9.42 9.68 6.87
C ILE A 66 10.05 11.05 7.11
N LYS A 67 9.25 12.02 7.59
CA LYS A 67 9.70 13.37 7.90
C LYS A 67 10.69 13.39 9.08
N GLU A 68 10.39 12.69 10.17
CA GLU A 68 11.22 12.59 11.37
C GLU A 68 12.57 11.95 11.07
N LYS A 69 12.57 10.87 10.28
CA LYS A 69 13.78 10.16 9.83
C LYS A 69 14.57 10.89 8.75
N LYS A 70 14.00 11.96 8.17
CA LYS A 70 14.57 12.72 7.06
C LYS A 70 14.93 11.84 5.85
N PHE A 71 14.13 10.80 5.58
CA PHE A 71 14.38 9.89 4.46
C PHE A 71 14.24 10.57 3.10
N ILE A 72 13.37 11.58 3.02
CA ILE A 72 13.10 12.35 1.81
C ILE A 72 13.39 13.82 2.10
N LYS A 73 14.22 14.46 1.25
CA LYS A 73 14.66 15.85 1.44
C LYS A 73 13.55 16.90 1.22
N HIS A 74 12.58 16.57 0.38
CA HIS A 74 11.44 17.44 0.06
C HIS A 74 10.18 16.97 0.78
N LYS A 75 9.10 17.76 0.66
CA LYS A 75 7.81 17.45 1.28
C LYS A 75 7.23 16.16 0.70
N PHE A 76 7.15 15.11 1.51
CA PHE A 76 6.48 13.87 1.17
C PHE A 76 4.98 13.92 1.54
N ASN A 77 4.11 13.42 0.67
CA ASN A 77 2.72 13.11 1.00
C ASN A 77 2.26 11.90 0.18
N TRP A 78 1.47 11.03 0.78
CA TRP A 78 0.70 10.02 0.05
C TRP A 78 -0.38 10.67 -0.81
N GLN A 79 -0.80 10.00 -1.88
CA GLN A 79 -1.98 10.38 -2.64
C GLN A 79 -3.24 10.36 -1.76
N LYS A 80 -4.26 11.14 -2.13
CA LYS A 80 -5.54 11.17 -1.40
C LYS A 80 -6.25 9.80 -1.48
N GLY A 81 -6.37 9.24 -2.69
CA GLY A 81 -7.04 7.96 -2.94
C GLY A 81 -6.29 6.73 -2.44
N PHE A 82 -6.99 5.61 -2.35
CA PHE A 82 -6.46 4.28 -2.08
C PHE A 82 -7.36 3.22 -2.74
N GLY A 83 -6.80 2.04 -3.05
CA GLY A 83 -7.58 0.86 -3.43
C GLY A 83 -7.73 -0.10 -2.25
N ALA A 84 -8.87 -0.76 -2.14
CA ALA A 84 -9.12 -1.80 -1.15
C ALA A 84 -9.90 -2.95 -1.80
N PHE A 85 -9.37 -4.16 -1.67
CA PHE A 85 -9.92 -5.36 -2.28
C PHE A 85 -9.94 -6.49 -1.25
N SER A 86 -11.00 -7.29 -1.22
CA SER A 86 -11.16 -8.38 -0.25
C SER A 86 -10.76 -9.72 -0.85
N TYR A 87 -10.05 -10.53 -0.06
CA TYR A 87 -9.61 -11.87 -0.44
C TYR A 87 -10.10 -12.91 0.56
N SER A 88 -10.37 -14.12 0.08
CA SER A 88 -10.75 -15.24 0.92
C SER A 88 -9.55 -15.82 1.69
N LYS A 89 -9.82 -16.55 2.77
CA LYS A 89 -8.79 -17.16 3.63
C LYS A 89 -7.84 -18.08 2.86
N SER A 90 -8.33 -18.82 1.87
CA SER A 90 -7.54 -19.74 1.04
C SER A 90 -6.56 -19.04 0.11
N GLN A 91 -6.76 -17.75 -0.16
CA GLN A 91 -5.88 -16.95 -1.03
C GLN A 91 -4.77 -16.23 -0.26
N ILE A 92 -4.72 -16.33 1.07
CA ILE A 92 -3.76 -15.54 1.86
C ILE A 92 -2.32 -15.80 1.41
N ASP A 93 -1.92 -17.05 1.25
CA ASP A 93 -0.53 -17.37 0.92
C ASP A 93 -0.16 -16.89 -0.49
N SER A 94 -1.09 -16.98 -1.46
CA SER A 94 -0.86 -16.46 -2.80
C SER A 94 -0.76 -14.93 -2.83
N VAL A 95 -1.57 -14.23 -2.02
CA VAL A 95 -1.51 -12.76 -1.92
C VAL A 95 -0.27 -12.31 -1.15
N ILE A 96 0.17 -13.03 -0.11
CA ILE A 96 1.46 -12.78 0.55
C ILE A 96 2.58 -12.89 -0.47
N ASN A 97 2.63 -14.00 -1.23
CA ASN A 97 3.64 -14.23 -2.26
C ASN A 97 3.62 -13.15 -3.34
N TYR A 98 2.44 -12.68 -3.72
CA TYR A 98 2.29 -11.55 -4.64
C TYR A 98 2.93 -10.27 -4.08
N ILE A 99 2.62 -9.91 -2.84
CA ILE A 99 3.09 -8.68 -2.20
C ILE A 99 4.61 -8.71 -1.99
N ILE A 100 5.17 -9.83 -1.53
CA ILE A 100 6.63 -9.89 -1.26
C ILE A 100 7.48 -9.79 -2.53
N ASN A 101 6.93 -10.15 -3.69
CA ASN A 101 7.61 -10.14 -4.98
C ASN A 101 7.30 -8.90 -5.83
N GLN A 102 6.71 -7.86 -5.25
CA GLN A 102 6.30 -6.64 -5.94
C GLN A 102 7.42 -5.94 -6.71
N GLU A 103 8.65 -5.95 -6.21
CA GLU A 103 9.78 -5.37 -6.92
C GLU A 103 10.11 -6.11 -8.22
N GLU A 104 10.02 -7.45 -8.23
CA GLU A 104 10.23 -8.24 -9.45
C GLU A 104 9.05 -8.10 -10.41
N HIS A 105 7.82 -8.09 -9.88
CA HIS A 105 6.61 -7.85 -10.67
C HIS A 105 6.68 -6.53 -11.45
N HIS A 106 7.13 -5.46 -10.80
CA HIS A 106 7.24 -4.14 -11.40
C HIS A 106 8.45 -3.94 -12.34
N LYS A 107 9.22 -5.00 -12.63
CA LYS A 107 10.15 -5.00 -13.78
C LYS A 107 9.42 -5.19 -15.11
N GLN A 108 8.21 -5.75 -15.09
CA GLN A 108 7.45 -6.11 -16.29
C GLN A 108 6.08 -5.44 -16.38
N GLN A 109 5.55 -4.96 -15.25
CA GLN A 109 4.23 -4.34 -15.18
C GLN A 109 4.30 -2.98 -14.47
N THR A 110 3.64 -1.97 -15.00
CA THR A 110 3.53 -0.65 -14.36
C THR A 110 2.46 -0.63 -13.27
N PHE A 111 2.51 0.35 -12.38
CA PHE A 111 1.43 0.58 -11.40
C PHE A 111 0.07 0.76 -12.08
N GLU A 112 0.01 1.49 -13.19
CA GLU A 112 -1.24 1.77 -13.90
C GLU A 112 -1.87 0.48 -14.45
N GLU A 113 -1.07 -0.35 -15.11
CA GLU A 113 -1.52 -1.66 -15.60
C GLU A 113 -1.96 -2.57 -14.45
N GLU A 114 -1.22 -2.58 -13.34
CA GLU A 114 -1.57 -3.34 -12.13
C GLU A 114 -2.91 -2.88 -11.54
N TYR A 115 -3.09 -1.58 -11.37
CA TYR A 115 -4.30 -1.01 -10.80
C TYR A 115 -5.52 -1.31 -11.68
N ILE A 116 -5.42 -1.11 -12.99
CA ILE A 116 -6.49 -1.47 -13.94
C ILE A 116 -6.80 -2.97 -13.87
N LYS A 117 -5.78 -3.82 -13.75
CA LYS A 117 -5.98 -5.27 -13.60
C LYS A 117 -6.77 -5.60 -12.34
N PHE A 118 -6.51 -4.93 -11.21
CA PHE A 118 -7.31 -5.12 -10.00
C PHE A 118 -8.75 -4.64 -10.17
N LEU A 119 -8.97 -3.45 -10.74
CA LEU A 119 -10.32 -2.94 -10.97
C LEU A 119 -11.14 -3.91 -11.82
N LYS A 120 -10.54 -4.47 -12.89
CA LYS A 120 -11.19 -5.50 -13.71
C LYS A 120 -11.43 -6.80 -12.95
N LEU A 121 -10.45 -7.29 -12.19
CA LEU A 121 -10.54 -8.55 -11.43
C LEU A 121 -11.65 -8.49 -10.37
N PHE A 122 -11.85 -7.33 -9.76
CA PHE A 122 -12.84 -7.10 -8.70
C PHE A 122 -14.11 -6.42 -9.21
N GLU A 123 -14.29 -6.33 -10.53
CA GLU A 123 -15.48 -5.77 -11.17
C GLU A 123 -15.83 -4.36 -10.66
N VAL A 124 -14.81 -3.55 -10.37
CA VAL A 124 -14.96 -2.15 -9.97
C VAL A 124 -15.09 -1.31 -11.23
N GLU A 125 -16.20 -0.59 -11.37
CA GLU A 125 -16.39 0.35 -12.47
C GLU A 125 -15.43 1.54 -12.36
N TYR A 126 -14.86 1.95 -13.48
CA TYR A 126 -14.00 3.13 -13.59
C TYR A 126 -14.13 3.77 -14.96
N ASP A 127 -13.97 5.10 -15.00
CA ASP A 127 -13.80 5.83 -16.25
C ASP A 127 -12.30 5.91 -16.57
N SER A 128 -11.90 5.38 -17.72
CA SER A 128 -10.51 5.38 -18.17
C SER A 128 -9.93 6.79 -18.31
N LYS A 129 -10.77 7.82 -18.47
CA LYS A 129 -10.35 9.22 -18.54
C LYS A 129 -9.92 9.79 -17.18
N TYR A 130 -10.50 9.30 -16.08
CA TYR A 130 -10.36 9.91 -14.75
C TYR A 130 -9.70 9.00 -13.71
N VAL A 131 -9.45 7.73 -14.05
CA VAL A 131 -8.92 6.72 -13.10
C VAL A 131 -7.54 7.07 -12.51
N PHE A 132 -6.80 7.97 -13.17
CA PHE A 132 -5.47 8.42 -12.71
C PHE A 132 -5.38 9.93 -12.46
N ASP A 133 -6.49 10.66 -12.42
CA ASP A 133 -6.50 12.09 -12.11
C ASP A 133 -6.41 12.39 -10.60
#